data_AF-A0A7W1V8L1-F1
#
_entry.id   AF-A0A7W1V8L1-F1
#
_cell.length_a   1.000
_cell.length_b   1.000
_cell.length_c   1.000
_cell.angle_alpha   90.00
_cell.angle_beta   90.00
_cell.angle_gamma   90.00
#
_symmetry.space_group_name_H-M   'P 1'
#
loop_
_entity.id
_entity.type
_entity.pdbx_description
1 polymer ?
#
loop_
_entity_poly.entity_id
_entity_poly.type
_entity_poly.pdbx_seq_one_letter_code
_entity_poly.pdbx_strand_id
1 'polypeptide(L)'
;MKKNTTINACLTQTGIVPRTTTEAVCSFNQKEKIMKNLRNFLVGLVSLLFVVQLTFVSPVAAQSSKQLERERLSRVMDANANVEEFRQEYINYLTEMADALRLFNEIPAVRRKFNQAGLQPVASLEQGKNLVAVMKPEDLIIMRAAYAKVSGWRDAPQAINSLLKPQLREQLELKLAAKKNSGGNITPDAIITDVCPDPSIVPSNSDIAVAKAAEIAADLVMELLPTDVITIVFREAASIARAAVKSGVLAAETLKAIDDDCSGLKSSDVQDIVNNAKSEIINNDNSNRTAIVNNDNSNKDTILNTLNTKTSTITTAITNSQNAVINNGDTNLATITTAITNAKTDIVNNDNSNRTTIVNNDNANATTLNTAVTNARNTIVNNDNTNTTNIVNNDNANKTAIINNATANTTTLNTAITNAKTEILNNANANATALQDVLLRSQIEADLAAESNGVKVAWYMTPTANGGKLDLVQSIVTLTLANITAAGGSIGNAQSFLDSANVDKAAGRFKSAYDNYRKAYKAAAN
;
A
#
# COMPACT_ATOMS: atom_id res chain seq x y z
N MET A 1 72.26 -3.76 -33.05
CA MET A 1 71.64 -2.94 -34.12
C MET A 1 70.12 -2.98 -33.95
N LYS A 2 69.49 -1.80 -33.77
CA LYS A 2 68.05 -1.40 -33.88
C LYS A 2 67.02 -2.20 -33.04
N LYS A 3 66.55 -1.66 -31.88
CA LYS A 3 65.39 -0.74 -31.63
C LYS A 3 64.03 -1.39 -31.97
N ASN A 4 62.97 -1.47 -31.16
CA ASN A 4 62.36 -0.70 -30.04
C ASN A 4 61.58 -1.71 -29.16
N THR A 5 61.53 -1.74 -27.81
CA THR A 5 61.00 -0.82 -26.78
C THR A 5 59.52 -0.44 -26.92
N THR A 6 58.67 -0.86 -25.97
CA THR A 6 57.59 -0.14 -25.22
C THR A 6 56.90 -1.21 -24.32
N ILE A 7 57.14 -1.39 -23.01
CA ILE A 7 56.94 -0.59 -21.79
C ILE A 7 55.47 -0.33 -21.39
N ASN A 8 55.14 -0.83 -20.18
CA ASN A 8 54.12 -0.41 -19.19
C ASN A 8 52.64 -0.61 -19.52
N ALA A 9 51.70 -0.72 -18.59
CA ALA A 9 51.59 -1.04 -17.16
C ALA A 9 50.10 -0.73 -16.87
N CYS A 10 49.39 -1.49 -16.02
CA CYS A 10 48.33 -0.88 -15.22
C CYS A 10 47.95 -1.73 -14.02
N LEU A 11 48.28 -1.19 -12.85
CA LEU A 11 47.82 -1.57 -11.53
C LEU A 11 46.36 -1.15 -11.31
N THR A 12 45.77 -1.81 -10.32
CA THR A 12 44.53 -1.53 -9.59
C THR A 12 44.19 -0.04 -9.37
N GLN A 13 42.93 0.34 -9.61
CA GLN A 13 42.19 1.20 -8.68
C GLN A 13 40.66 1.12 -8.85
N THR A 14 40.00 1.11 -7.70
CA THR A 14 38.58 1.27 -7.41
C THR A 14 37.99 2.57 -7.99
N GLY A 15 36.82 2.49 -8.61
CA GLY A 15 36.05 3.69 -8.99
C GLY A 15 34.92 3.39 -9.97
N ILE A 16 33.69 3.64 -9.53
CA ILE A 16 32.42 3.56 -10.26
C ILE A 16 32.41 4.59 -11.42
N VAL A 17 32.24 4.18 -12.69
CA VAL A 17 31.67 4.93 -13.86
C VAL A 17 31.45 3.91 -15.03
N PRO A 18 30.40 4.04 -15.90
CA PRO A 18 29.84 2.92 -16.65
C PRO A 18 30.55 2.60 -17.98
N ARG A 19 30.47 1.32 -18.33
CA ARG A 19 31.15 0.63 -19.44
C ARG A 19 30.43 0.88 -20.77
N THR A 20 31.05 1.61 -21.70
CA THR A 20 30.68 1.57 -23.13
C THR A 20 31.91 1.39 -24.02
N THR A 21 31.76 0.45 -24.96
CA THR A 21 32.46 0.34 -26.25
C THR A 21 33.99 0.24 -26.27
N THR A 22 34.54 -0.97 -26.05
CA THR A 22 35.88 -1.34 -26.58
C THR A 22 36.07 -2.86 -26.77
N GLU A 23 35.11 -3.57 -27.40
CA GLU A 23 35.26 -4.99 -27.81
C GLU A 23 34.73 -5.24 -29.23
N ALA A 24 35.03 -4.36 -30.20
CA ALA A 24 34.47 -4.47 -31.55
C ALA A 24 35.43 -4.98 -32.64
N VAL A 25 36.74 -5.12 -32.39
CA VAL A 25 37.70 -5.28 -33.50
C VAL A 25 38.20 -6.73 -33.74
N CYS A 26 38.08 -7.65 -32.77
CA CYS A 26 38.41 -9.07 -33.00
C CYS A 26 37.24 -9.93 -33.55
N SER A 27 36.01 -9.41 -33.61
CA SER A 27 34.82 -10.13 -34.07
C SER A 27 34.60 -10.11 -35.60
N PHE A 28 35.34 -9.29 -36.36
CA PHE A 28 35.00 -9.03 -37.76
C PHE A 28 35.44 -10.14 -38.73
N ASN A 29 36.61 -10.77 -38.50
CA ASN A 29 37.14 -11.81 -39.39
C ASN A 29 36.42 -13.17 -39.29
N GLN A 30 35.76 -13.47 -38.16
CA GLN A 30 34.99 -14.71 -38.02
C GLN A 30 33.58 -14.60 -38.64
N LYS A 31 32.99 -13.39 -38.63
CA LYS A 31 31.69 -13.11 -39.27
C LYS A 31 31.75 -13.27 -40.79
N GLU A 32 32.85 -12.87 -41.45
CA GLU A 32 32.96 -12.95 -42.91
C GLU A 32 33.01 -14.40 -43.43
N LYS A 33 33.66 -15.30 -42.69
CA LYS A 33 33.78 -16.73 -43.05
C LYS A 33 32.46 -17.49 -42.84
N ILE A 34 31.71 -17.12 -41.79
CA ILE A 34 30.38 -17.69 -41.52
C ILE A 34 29.34 -17.18 -42.53
N MET A 35 29.38 -15.91 -42.91
CA MET A 35 28.48 -15.36 -43.93
C MET A 35 28.73 -15.92 -45.34
N LYS A 36 29.99 -16.22 -45.72
CA LYS A 36 30.29 -16.90 -47.01
C LYS A 36 29.73 -18.33 -47.06
N ASN A 37 29.85 -19.10 -45.98
CA ASN A 37 29.28 -20.45 -45.92
C ASN A 37 27.75 -20.45 -45.85
N LEU A 38 27.15 -19.50 -45.12
CA LEU A 38 25.69 -19.33 -45.06
C LEU A 38 25.11 -18.92 -46.43
N ARG A 39 25.81 -18.07 -47.19
CA ARG A 39 25.40 -17.66 -48.53
C ARG A 39 25.48 -18.82 -49.53
N ASN A 40 26.50 -19.66 -49.46
CA ASN A 40 26.61 -20.87 -50.30
C ASN A 40 25.55 -21.94 -49.94
N PHE A 41 25.22 -22.08 -48.64
CA PHE A 41 24.16 -22.96 -48.17
C PHE A 41 22.76 -22.47 -48.59
N LEU A 42 22.47 -21.18 -48.44
CA LEU A 42 21.19 -20.59 -48.85
C LEU A 42 20.96 -20.68 -50.36
N VAL A 43 22.01 -20.50 -51.18
CA VAL A 43 21.92 -20.64 -52.64
C VAL A 43 21.68 -22.10 -53.05
N GLY A 44 22.29 -23.08 -52.35
CA GLY A 44 22.02 -24.50 -52.56
C GLY A 44 20.60 -24.92 -52.16
N LEU A 45 20.07 -24.37 -51.07
CA LEU A 45 18.73 -24.68 -50.57
C LEU A 45 17.62 -24.04 -51.43
N VAL A 46 17.81 -22.80 -51.88
CA VAL A 46 16.84 -22.10 -52.76
C VAL A 46 16.77 -22.76 -54.14
N SER A 47 17.89 -23.28 -54.65
CA SER A 47 17.93 -24.03 -55.91
C SER A 47 17.19 -25.38 -55.80
N LEU A 48 17.23 -26.03 -54.62
CA LEU A 48 16.47 -27.26 -54.37
C LEU A 48 14.96 -26.98 -54.20
N LEU A 49 14.59 -25.85 -53.58
CA LEU A 49 13.20 -25.43 -53.37
C LEU A 49 12.50 -24.98 -54.66
N PHE A 50 13.23 -24.40 -55.62
CA PHE A 50 12.66 -23.99 -56.92
C PHE A 50 12.29 -25.18 -57.81
N VAL A 51 12.96 -26.33 -57.68
CA VAL A 51 12.67 -27.55 -58.44
C VAL A 51 11.40 -28.26 -57.94
N VAL A 52 10.98 -28.02 -56.70
CA VAL A 52 9.81 -28.70 -56.09
C VAL A 52 8.49 -27.96 -56.31
N GLN A 53 8.50 -26.72 -56.83
CA GLN A 53 7.29 -25.90 -56.98
C GLN A 53 6.52 -26.06 -58.32
N LEU A 54 6.93 -26.96 -59.22
CA LEU A 54 6.32 -27.07 -60.56
C LEU A 54 5.37 -28.25 -60.79
N THR A 55 5.04 -29.05 -59.78
CA THR A 55 3.98 -30.06 -59.93
C THR A 55 3.28 -30.27 -58.58
N PHE A 56 1.97 -30.55 -58.62
CA PHE A 56 1.06 -30.93 -57.53
C PHE A 56 0.11 -29.83 -57.02
N VAL A 57 -1.01 -29.69 -57.75
CA VAL A 57 -2.32 -29.40 -57.14
C VAL A 57 -3.15 -30.68 -57.24
N SER A 58 -3.45 -31.32 -56.10
CA SER A 58 -4.41 -32.44 -56.03
C SER A 58 -5.31 -32.30 -54.78
N PRO A 59 -6.60 -32.70 -54.85
CA PRO A 59 -7.62 -32.26 -53.89
C PRO A 59 -7.92 -33.25 -52.75
N VAL A 60 -8.37 -32.66 -51.63
CA VAL A 60 -9.38 -33.13 -50.65
C VAL A 60 -9.25 -34.57 -50.10
N ALA A 61 -8.51 -34.72 -48.99
CA ALA A 61 -8.82 -35.63 -47.86
C ALA A 61 -7.78 -35.49 -46.73
N ALA A 62 -7.79 -34.36 -46.00
CA ALA A 62 -7.17 -34.17 -44.67
C ALA A 62 -7.37 -32.71 -44.23
N GLN A 63 -8.62 -32.28 -43.99
CA GLN A 63 -8.89 -30.85 -43.71
C GLN A 63 -8.70 -30.45 -42.24
N SER A 64 -8.87 -31.35 -41.26
CA SER A 64 -8.79 -30.95 -39.84
C SER A 64 -7.36 -30.77 -39.31
N SER A 65 -6.41 -31.66 -39.65
CA SER A 65 -5.01 -31.51 -39.21
C SER A 65 -4.29 -30.35 -39.92
N LYS A 66 -4.58 -30.14 -41.21
CA LYS A 66 -4.02 -29.03 -42.01
C LYS A 66 -4.54 -27.66 -41.59
N GLN A 67 -5.66 -27.58 -40.88
CA GLN A 67 -6.17 -26.31 -40.35
C GLN A 67 -5.40 -25.92 -39.08
N LEU A 68 -5.22 -26.86 -38.15
CA LEU A 68 -4.42 -26.66 -36.93
C LEU A 68 -2.96 -26.29 -37.25
N GLU A 69 -2.37 -26.94 -38.26
CA GLU A 69 -1.00 -26.66 -38.69
C GLU A 69 -0.88 -25.28 -39.36
N ARG A 70 -1.88 -24.86 -40.13
CA ARG A 70 -1.94 -23.50 -40.70
C ARG A 70 -2.10 -22.42 -39.64
N GLU A 71 -2.94 -22.64 -38.63
CA GLU A 71 -3.08 -21.73 -37.49
C GLU A 71 -1.79 -21.65 -36.67
N ARG A 72 -1.10 -22.78 -36.45
CA ARG A 72 0.21 -22.82 -35.78
C ARG A 72 1.26 -22.05 -36.57
N LEU A 73 1.39 -22.30 -37.87
CA LEU A 73 2.34 -21.60 -38.74
C LEU A 73 2.02 -20.11 -38.85
N SER A 74 0.75 -19.74 -38.97
CA SER A 74 0.35 -18.32 -39.00
C SER A 74 0.76 -17.59 -37.73
N ARG A 75 0.64 -18.23 -36.56
CA ARG A 75 1.11 -17.68 -35.28
C ARG A 75 2.63 -17.56 -35.24
N VAL A 76 3.36 -18.60 -35.61
CA VAL A 76 4.84 -18.60 -35.57
C VAL A 76 5.46 -17.60 -36.57
N MET A 77 4.79 -17.37 -37.70
CA MET A 77 5.23 -16.47 -38.76
C MET A 77 4.79 -15.00 -38.55
N ASP A 78 3.96 -14.71 -37.53
CA ASP A 78 3.56 -13.34 -37.20
C ASP A 78 4.81 -12.50 -36.85
N ALA A 79 4.91 -11.30 -37.41
CA ALA A 79 6.02 -10.39 -37.16
C ALA A 79 6.18 -10.04 -35.66
N ASN A 80 5.09 -10.11 -34.90
CA ASN A 80 5.04 -9.82 -33.46
C ASN A 80 5.20 -11.06 -32.57
N ALA A 81 5.23 -12.27 -33.14
CA ALA A 81 5.43 -13.48 -32.36
C ALA A 81 6.86 -13.58 -31.81
N ASN A 82 7.01 -14.30 -30.70
CA ASN A 82 8.31 -14.58 -30.11
C ASN A 82 9.19 -15.31 -31.14
N VAL A 83 10.32 -14.70 -31.50
CA VAL A 83 11.23 -15.23 -32.53
C VAL A 83 11.83 -16.59 -32.14
N GLU A 84 11.86 -16.91 -30.84
CA GLU A 84 12.29 -18.23 -30.34
C GLU A 84 11.30 -19.35 -30.71
N GLU A 85 10.00 -19.05 -30.86
CA GLU A 85 9.03 -20.02 -31.38
C GLU A 85 9.32 -20.34 -32.85
N PHE A 86 9.72 -19.35 -33.65
CA PHE A 86 10.18 -19.57 -35.03
C PHE A 86 11.48 -20.38 -35.07
N ARG A 87 12.42 -20.12 -34.17
CA ARG A 87 13.66 -20.93 -34.06
C ARG A 87 13.34 -22.40 -33.85
N GLN A 88 12.47 -22.71 -32.90
CA GLN A 88 12.10 -24.09 -32.59
C GLN A 88 11.35 -24.75 -33.75
N GLU A 89 10.40 -24.05 -34.37
CA GLU A 89 9.66 -24.59 -35.52
C GLU A 89 10.58 -24.86 -36.71
N TYR A 90 11.58 -24.00 -36.96
CA TYR A 90 12.55 -24.19 -38.02
C TYR A 90 13.54 -25.33 -37.73
N ILE A 91 13.96 -25.52 -36.48
CA ILE A 91 14.77 -26.69 -36.07
C ILE A 91 13.98 -27.99 -36.25
N ASN A 92 12.70 -27.99 -35.91
CA ASN A 92 11.81 -29.14 -36.14
C ASN A 92 11.70 -29.46 -37.63
N TYR A 93 11.49 -28.44 -38.46
CA TYR A 93 11.50 -28.58 -39.92
C TYR A 93 12.79 -29.20 -40.46
N LEU A 94 13.97 -28.70 -40.04
CA LEU A 94 15.25 -29.25 -40.48
C LEU A 94 15.45 -30.70 -40.02
N THR A 95 14.94 -31.05 -38.84
CA THR A 95 15.00 -32.42 -38.32
C THR A 95 14.14 -33.37 -39.15
N GLU A 96 12.90 -32.99 -39.45
CA GLU A 96 12.02 -33.79 -40.31
C GLU A 96 12.58 -33.93 -41.72
N MET A 97 13.21 -32.87 -42.26
CA MET A 97 13.90 -32.91 -43.55
C MET A 97 15.09 -33.88 -43.52
N ALA A 98 15.89 -33.87 -42.45
CA ALA A 98 17.03 -34.76 -42.29
C ALA A 98 16.59 -36.23 -42.19
N ASP A 99 15.49 -36.51 -41.51
CA ASP A 99 14.93 -37.85 -41.40
C ASP A 99 14.36 -38.35 -42.73
N ALA A 100 13.62 -37.51 -43.45
CA ALA A 100 13.14 -37.82 -44.80
C ALA A 100 14.31 -38.15 -45.74
N LEU A 101 15.39 -37.34 -45.71
CA LEU A 101 16.57 -37.56 -46.54
C LEU A 101 17.42 -38.74 -46.11
N ARG A 102 17.40 -39.12 -44.82
CA ARG A 102 18.06 -40.32 -44.33
C ARG A 102 17.44 -41.57 -44.95
N LEU A 103 16.11 -41.64 -45.05
CA LEU A 103 15.41 -42.72 -45.74
C LEU A 103 15.77 -42.77 -47.24
N PHE A 104 15.81 -41.62 -47.91
CA PHE A 104 16.26 -41.54 -49.31
C PHE A 104 17.72 -41.98 -49.48
N ASN A 105 18.60 -41.65 -48.54
CA ASN A 105 20.01 -42.03 -48.57
C ASN A 105 20.23 -43.53 -48.32
N GLU A 106 19.22 -44.29 -47.91
CA GLU A 106 19.28 -45.76 -47.87
C GLU A 106 19.03 -46.41 -49.24
N ILE A 107 18.49 -45.67 -50.20
CA ILE A 107 18.33 -46.15 -51.57
C ILE A 107 19.73 -46.11 -52.25
N PRO A 108 20.33 -47.25 -52.65
CA PRO A 108 21.71 -47.30 -53.12
C PRO A 108 21.98 -46.44 -54.36
N ALA A 109 20.98 -46.22 -55.21
CA ALA A 109 21.09 -45.33 -56.36
C ALA A 109 21.21 -43.85 -55.93
N VAL A 110 20.40 -43.43 -54.95
CA VAL A 110 20.40 -42.05 -54.40
C VAL A 110 21.69 -41.80 -53.61
N ARG A 111 22.10 -42.75 -52.75
CA ARG A 111 23.38 -42.67 -52.03
C ARG A 111 24.57 -42.52 -52.97
N ARG A 112 24.61 -43.32 -54.04
CA ARG A 112 25.67 -43.21 -55.05
C ARG A 112 25.66 -41.84 -55.71
N LYS A 113 24.49 -41.30 -56.06
CA LYS A 113 24.38 -39.96 -56.65
C LYS A 113 24.81 -38.85 -55.68
N PHE A 114 24.42 -38.92 -54.40
CA PHE A 114 24.88 -37.98 -53.38
C PHE A 114 26.40 -38.06 -53.16
N ASN A 115 26.95 -39.27 -53.03
CA ASN A 115 28.39 -39.47 -52.89
C ASN A 115 29.18 -39.02 -54.12
N GLN A 116 28.66 -39.27 -55.33
CA GLN A 116 29.27 -38.83 -56.59
C GLN A 116 29.26 -37.31 -56.74
N ALA A 117 28.22 -36.65 -56.24
CA ALA A 117 28.12 -35.19 -56.21
C ALA A 117 28.89 -34.56 -55.01
N GLY A 118 29.51 -35.37 -54.14
CA GLY A 118 30.13 -34.89 -52.91
C GLY A 118 29.14 -34.29 -51.90
N LEU A 119 27.85 -34.55 -52.06
CA LEU A 119 26.79 -34.00 -51.22
C LEU A 119 26.52 -34.92 -50.03
N GLN A 120 26.57 -34.35 -48.82
CA GLN A 120 26.11 -35.01 -47.61
C GLN A 120 24.91 -34.25 -47.05
N PRO A 121 23.71 -34.43 -47.62
CA PRO A 121 22.56 -33.59 -47.32
C PRO A 121 22.12 -33.68 -45.84
N VAL A 122 22.19 -34.88 -45.24
CA VAL A 122 21.88 -35.06 -43.81
C VAL A 122 22.90 -34.33 -42.91
N ALA A 123 24.20 -34.46 -43.20
CA ALA A 123 25.24 -33.75 -42.43
C ALA A 123 25.12 -32.22 -42.59
N SER A 124 24.75 -31.76 -43.78
CA SER A 124 24.54 -30.33 -44.07
C SER A 124 23.33 -29.77 -43.31
N LEU A 125 22.26 -30.55 -43.16
CA LEU A 125 21.09 -30.16 -42.38
C LEU A 125 21.38 -30.14 -40.87
N GLU A 126 22.16 -31.09 -40.36
CA GLU A 126 22.62 -31.07 -38.96
C GLU A 126 23.52 -29.86 -38.66
N GLN A 127 24.39 -29.49 -39.61
CA GLN A 127 25.15 -28.24 -39.51
C GLN A 127 24.21 -27.01 -39.52
N GLY A 128 23.21 -27.01 -40.39
CA GLY A 128 22.18 -25.98 -40.44
C GLY A 128 21.42 -25.83 -39.12
N LYS A 129 21.05 -26.95 -38.48
CA LYS A 129 20.41 -26.98 -37.15
C LYS A 129 21.28 -26.32 -36.09
N ASN A 130 22.56 -26.69 -36.04
CA ASN A 130 23.51 -26.11 -35.09
C ASN A 130 23.71 -24.60 -35.31
N LEU A 131 23.73 -24.14 -36.56
CA LEU A 131 23.82 -22.72 -36.89
C LEU A 131 22.56 -21.95 -36.46
N VAL A 132 21.37 -22.50 -36.70
CA VAL A 132 20.11 -21.89 -36.25
C VAL A 132 20.01 -21.87 -34.73
N ALA A 133 20.50 -22.89 -34.03
CA ALA A 133 20.47 -22.95 -32.57
C ALA A 133 21.26 -21.80 -31.91
N VAL A 134 22.33 -21.31 -32.55
CA VAL A 134 23.18 -20.22 -32.03
C VAL A 134 22.93 -18.87 -32.72
N MET A 135 21.98 -18.79 -33.64
CA MET A 135 21.66 -17.57 -34.39
C MET A 135 21.12 -16.47 -33.46
N LYS A 136 21.45 -15.21 -33.71
CA LYS A 136 20.92 -14.12 -32.88
C LYS A 136 19.46 -13.82 -33.23
N PRO A 137 18.66 -13.28 -32.29
CA PRO A 137 17.27 -12.90 -32.55
C PRO A 137 17.08 -12.01 -33.79
N GLU A 138 18.01 -11.09 -34.07
CA GLU A 138 17.89 -10.17 -35.21
C GLU A 138 18.00 -10.88 -36.56
N ASP A 139 18.93 -11.84 -36.66
CA ASP A 139 19.12 -12.67 -37.85
C ASP A 139 17.92 -13.61 -38.08
N LEU A 140 17.31 -14.11 -36.99
CA LEU A 140 16.10 -14.92 -37.07
C LEU A 140 14.88 -14.12 -37.53
N ILE A 141 14.77 -12.83 -37.19
CA ILE A 141 13.70 -11.96 -37.70
C ILE A 141 13.80 -11.83 -39.23
N ILE A 142 15.02 -11.62 -39.75
CA ILE A 142 15.28 -11.55 -41.20
C ILE A 142 14.94 -12.89 -41.86
N MET A 143 15.37 -13.99 -41.25
CA MET A 143 15.10 -15.33 -41.74
C MET A 143 13.60 -15.64 -41.77
N ARG A 144 12.86 -15.31 -40.70
CA ARG A 144 11.39 -15.45 -40.66
C ARG A 144 10.72 -14.62 -41.76
N ALA A 145 11.15 -13.38 -41.96
CA ALA A 145 10.61 -12.52 -43.01
C ALA A 145 10.88 -13.07 -44.43
N ALA A 146 12.00 -13.76 -44.64
CA ALA A 146 12.29 -14.44 -45.90
C ALA A 146 11.40 -15.68 -46.10
N TYR A 147 11.25 -16.53 -45.07
CA TYR A 147 10.40 -17.72 -45.14
C TYR A 147 8.90 -17.40 -45.21
N ALA A 148 8.47 -16.25 -44.68
CA ALA A 148 7.09 -15.76 -44.80
C ALA A 148 6.68 -15.52 -46.27
N LYS A 149 7.65 -15.22 -47.14
CA LYS A 149 7.43 -15.04 -48.58
C LYS A 149 7.33 -16.36 -49.35
N VAL A 150 7.72 -17.48 -48.74
CA VAL A 150 7.71 -18.80 -49.34
C VAL A 150 6.54 -19.60 -48.76
N SER A 151 5.38 -19.50 -49.40
CA SER A 151 4.21 -20.31 -49.00
C SER A 151 4.51 -21.80 -49.16
N GLY A 152 4.23 -22.59 -48.12
CA GLY A 152 4.41 -24.05 -48.15
C GLY A 152 5.84 -24.53 -47.84
N TRP A 153 6.73 -23.66 -47.31
CA TRP A 153 8.08 -24.09 -46.92
C TRP A 153 8.06 -25.29 -45.96
N ARG A 154 7.04 -25.37 -45.09
CA ARG A 154 6.86 -26.44 -44.11
C ARG A 154 6.43 -27.78 -44.73
N ASP A 155 5.86 -27.76 -45.92
CA ASP A 155 5.32 -28.96 -46.59
C ASP A 155 6.43 -29.82 -47.23
N ALA A 156 7.65 -29.29 -47.37
CA ALA A 156 8.72 -29.95 -48.12
C ALA A 156 9.14 -31.33 -47.57
N PRO A 157 9.33 -31.56 -46.25
CA PRO A 157 9.61 -32.89 -45.71
C PRO A 157 8.46 -33.88 -45.98
N GLN A 158 7.22 -33.42 -45.90
CA GLN A 158 6.05 -34.25 -46.18
C GLN A 158 5.95 -34.59 -47.68
N ALA A 159 6.25 -33.64 -48.56
CA ALA A 159 6.33 -33.86 -50.00
C ALA A 159 7.40 -34.90 -50.33
N ILE A 160 8.60 -34.78 -49.77
CA ILE A 160 9.67 -35.78 -49.93
C ILE A 160 9.24 -37.14 -49.39
N ASN A 161 8.64 -37.19 -48.20
CA ASN A 161 8.12 -38.42 -47.63
C ASN A 161 7.02 -39.06 -48.51
N SER A 162 6.20 -38.27 -49.20
CA SER A 162 5.16 -38.76 -50.11
C SER A 162 5.70 -39.35 -51.42
N LEU A 163 6.93 -39.00 -51.82
CA LEU A 163 7.59 -39.57 -52.99
C LEU A 163 8.05 -41.02 -52.74
N LEU A 164 8.21 -41.42 -51.48
CA LEU A 164 8.47 -42.81 -51.11
C LEU A 164 7.15 -43.58 -51.10
N LYS A 165 6.98 -44.54 -52.02
CA LYS A 165 5.83 -45.44 -51.99
C LYS A 165 5.73 -46.08 -50.58
N PRO A 166 4.53 -46.20 -49.98
CA PRO A 166 4.37 -46.71 -48.61
C PRO A 166 5.08 -48.05 -48.37
N GLN A 167 5.05 -48.94 -49.35
CA GLN A 167 5.69 -50.26 -49.32
C GLN A 167 7.23 -50.18 -49.28
N LEU A 168 7.83 -49.20 -49.97
CA LEU A 168 9.28 -49.01 -49.96
C LEU A 168 9.74 -48.42 -48.63
N ARG A 169 8.92 -47.55 -48.03
CA ARG A 169 9.20 -46.96 -46.72
C ARG A 169 9.26 -48.02 -45.63
N GLU A 170 8.27 -48.90 -45.55
CA GLU A 170 8.22 -49.97 -44.54
C GLU A 170 9.45 -50.90 -44.65
N GLN A 171 9.87 -51.23 -45.88
CA GLN A 171 11.08 -52.03 -46.10
C GLN A 171 12.37 -51.31 -45.69
N LEU A 172 12.46 -49.99 -45.90
CA LEU A 172 13.64 -49.20 -45.53
C LEU A 172 13.71 -48.98 -44.00
N GLU A 173 12.57 -48.75 -43.34
CA GLU A 173 12.49 -48.64 -41.88
C GLU A 173 12.84 -49.98 -41.20
N LEU A 174 12.35 -51.11 -41.73
CA LEU A 174 12.72 -52.46 -41.27
C LEU A 174 14.21 -52.76 -41.47
N LYS A 175 14.81 -52.33 -42.59
CA LYS A 175 16.26 -52.47 -42.80
C LYS A 175 17.07 -51.62 -41.85
N LEU A 176 16.62 -50.41 -41.52
CA LEU A 176 17.28 -49.56 -40.51
C LEU A 176 17.23 -50.21 -39.12
N ALA A 177 16.07 -50.77 -38.74
CA ALA A 177 15.90 -51.48 -37.49
C ALA A 177 16.73 -52.77 -37.43
N ALA A 178 16.78 -53.55 -38.51
CA ALA A 178 17.55 -54.78 -38.60
C ALA A 178 19.07 -54.54 -38.55
N LYS A 179 19.55 -53.43 -39.14
CA LYS A 179 20.97 -53.04 -39.09
C LYS A 179 21.43 -52.60 -37.69
N LYS A 180 20.48 -52.20 -36.83
CA LYS A 180 20.72 -51.88 -35.42
C LYS A 180 20.85 -53.14 -34.53
N ASN A 181 20.35 -54.29 -34.99
CA ASN A 181 20.23 -55.54 -34.21
C ASN A 181 20.98 -56.76 -34.81
N SER A 182 21.82 -56.61 -35.85
CA SER A 182 22.53 -57.72 -36.51
C SER A 182 24.03 -57.76 -36.19
N GLY A 183 24.37 -58.17 -34.96
CA GLY A 183 25.62 -58.87 -34.68
C GLY A 183 25.47 -60.32 -35.16
N GLY A 184 26.30 -60.74 -36.12
CA GLY A 184 26.07 -61.92 -36.96
C GLY A 184 26.06 -63.27 -36.23
N ASN A 185 25.15 -64.14 -36.65
CA ASN A 185 25.19 -65.57 -36.42
C ASN A 185 25.14 -66.25 -37.80
N ILE A 186 26.25 -66.80 -38.25
CA ILE A 186 26.32 -67.65 -39.45
C ILE A 186 26.10 -69.08 -38.98
N THR A 187 24.98 -69.69 -39.37
CA THR A 187 24.73 -71.13 -39.18
C THR A 187 25.44 -71.91 -40.29
N PRO A 188 26.44 -72.77 -39.98
CA PRO A 188 27.16 -73.54 -40.98
C PRO A 188 26.41 -74.85 -41.27
N ASP A 189 25.32 -74.76 -42.04
CA ASP A 189 24.68 -75.90 -42.68
C ASP A 189 24.39 -75.56 -44.14
N ALA A 190 25.44 -75.59 -44.96
CA ALA A 190 25.37 -75.71 -46.42
C ALA A 190 26.79 -75.86 -47.00
N ILE A 191 27.45 -77.00 -46.75
CA ILE A 191 28.50 -77.47 -47.67
C ILE A 191 27.81 -78.40 -48.65
N ILE A 192 27.38 -77.84 -49.77
CA ILE A 192 26.92 -78.60 -50.94
C ILE A 192 28.19 -79.17 -51.58
N THR A 193 28.30 -80.49 -51.68
CA THR A 193 29.35 -81.16 -52.44
C THR A 193 29.16 -80.84 -53.93
N ASP A 194 30.02 -79.98 -54.47
CA ASP A 194 30.06 -79.68 -55.90
C ASP A 194 30.59 -80.92 -56.64
N VAL A 195 29.73 -81.53 -57.45
CA VAL A 195 30.06 -82.62 -58.36
C VAL A 195 30.61 -81.99 -59.63
N CYS A 196 31.80 -82.42 -60.07
CA CYS A 196 32.48 -81.90 -61.25
C CYS A 196 31.54 -81.73 -62.48
N PRO A 197 31.46 -80.53 -63.10
CA PRO A 197 30.63 -80.30 -64.28
C PRO A 197 31.17 -80.98 -65.54
N ASP A 198 30.24 -81.60 -66.27
CA ASP A 198 30.35 -82.12 -67.65
C ASP A 198 30.84 -81.04 -68.66
N PRO A 199 31.85 -81.32 -69.50
CA PRO A 199 32.51 -80.34 -70.38
C PRO A 199 31.78 -80.13 -71.73
N SER A 200 30.51 -79.69 -71.72
CA SER A 200 29.75 -79.52 -72.98
C SER A 200 28.75 -78.35 -73.05
N ILE A 201 28.98 -77.23 -72.34
CA ILE A 201 28.13 -76.03 -72.47
C ILE A 201 28.98 -74.74 -72.57
N VAL A 202 28.98 -74.14 -73.75
CA VAL A 202 29.59 -72.83 -74.08
C VAL A 202 28.61 -71.71 -73.70
N PRO A 203 29.02 -70.65 -72.97
CA PRO A 203 28.13 -69.52 -72.63
C PRO A 203 27.85 -68.61 -73.84
N SER A 204 26.58 -68.28 -74.09
CA SER A 204 26.12 -67.42 -75.18
C SER A 204 26.12 -65.93 -74.81
N ASN A 205 26.45 -65.09 -75.80
CA ASN A 205 26.65 -63.63 -75.77
C ASN A 205 25.40 -62.75 -75.47
N SER A 206 24.50 -63.15 -74.58
CA SER A 206 23.21 -62.46 -74.34
C SER A 206 23.11 -61.64 -73.04
N ASP A 207 24.14 -61.60 -72.20
CA ASP A 207 24.11 -60.84 -70.92
C ASP A 207 24.90 -59.52 -70.94
N ILE A 208 25.40 -59.11 -72.11
CA ILE A 208 26.17 -57.86 -72.34
C ILE A 208 25.30 -56.71 -72.92
N ALA A 209 24.02 -56.94 -73.21
CA ALA A 209 23.17 -55.97 -73.94
C ALA A 209 22.29 -55.05 -73.05
N VAL A 210 22.19 -55.27 -71.74
CA VAL A 210 21.34 -54.45 -70.85
C VAL A 210 22.08 -53.22 -70.27
N ALA A 211 23.40 -53.14 -70.43
CA ALA A 211 24.21 -52.01 -69.93
C ALA A 211 24.33 -50.80 -70.88
N LYS A 212 23.91 -50.90 -72.15
CA LYS A 212 24.04 -49.83 -73.16
C LYS A 212 22.82 -48.93 -73.36
N ALA A 213 21.67 -49.26 -72.77
CA ALA A 213 20.43 -48.48 -72.94
C ALA A 213 20.26 -47.32 -71.94
N ALA A 214 21.12 -47.23 -70.91
CA ALA A 214 21.10 -46.15 -69.91
C ALA A 214 22.01 -44.95 -70.27
N GLU A 215 22.79 -45.06 -71.36
CA GLU A 215 23.79 -44.07 -71.79
C GLU A 215 23.18 -42.95 -72.66
N ILE A 216 22.04 -43.19 -73.30
CA ILE A 216 21.42 -42.26 -74.27
C ILE A 216 20.37 -41.33 -73.63
N ALA A 217 19.92 -41.61 -72.40
CA ALA A 217 18.97 -40.75 -71.68
C ALA A 217 19.61 -39.57 -70.92
N ALA A 218 20.95 -39.51 -70.86
CA ALA A 218 21.68 -38.46 -70.15
C ALA A 218 22.04 -37.24 -71.03
N ASP A 219 22.00 -37.39 -72.36
CA ASP A 219 22.42 -36.34 -73.30
C ASP A 219 21.31 -35.32 -73.67
N LEU A 220 20.04 -35.57 -73.31
CA LEU A 220 18.91 -34.72 -73.76
C LEU A 220 18.50 -33.60 -72.77
N VAL A 221 19.18 -33.46 -71.62
CA VAL A 221 18.79 -32.49 -70.56
C VAL A 221 19.72 -31.26 -70.49
N MET A 222 20.76 -31.20 -71.31
CA MET A 222 21.72 -30.08 -71.31
C MET A 222 21.41 -28.93 -72.28
N GLU A 223 20.29 -28.96 -73.00
CA GLU A 223 20.02 -28.01 -74.10
C GLU A 223 18.89 -26.99 -73.85
N LEU A 224 18.36 -26.85 -72.63
CA LEU A 224 17.21 -25.97 -72.34
C LEU A 224 17.38 -24.94 -71.21
N LEU A 225 18.61 -24.54 -70.88
CA LEU A 225 18.82 -23.48 -69.87
C LEU A 225 19.57 -22.26 -70.44
N PRO A 226 18.97 -21.05 -70.39
CA PRO A 226 19.53 -19.83 -70.96
C PRO A 226 20.73 -19.31 -70.16
N THR A 227 21.67 -18.74 -70.90
CA THR A 227 22.95 -18.17 -70.45
C THR A 227 22.77 -16.83 -69.74
N ASP A 228 23.02 -16.77 -68.43
CA ASP A 228 23.53 -15.54 -67.80
C ASP A 228 24.27 -15.75 -66.46
N VAL A 229 25.46 -15.11 -66.40
CA VAL A 229 26.41 -14.73 -65.32
C VAL A 229 26.64 -15.62 -64.08
N ILE A 230 25.87 -16.67 -63.81
CA ILE A 230 26.11 -17.68 -62.76
C ILE A 230 26.55 -19.01 -63.39
N THR A 231 27.48 -18.94 -64.34
CA THR A 231 27.88 -20.09 -65.19
C THR A 231 29.39 -20.28 -65.26
N ILE A 232 30.06 -20.27 -64.10
CA ILE A 232 31.49 -20.64 -64.01
C ILE A 232 31.72 -21.83 -63.06
N VAL A 233 30.82 -22.09 -62.11
CA VAL A 233 31.04 -23.14 -61.07
C VAL A 233 30.37 -24.48 -61.44
N PHE A 234 29.49 -24.53 -62.44
CA PHE A 234 28.80 -25.77 -62.84
C PHE A 234 29.53 -26.60 -63.92
N ARG A 235 30.75 -26.23 -64.32
CA ARG A 235 31.55 -26.96 -65.34
C ARG A 235 32.44 -28.08 -64.78
N GLU A 236 32.60 -28.21 -63.46
CA GLU A 236 33.53 -29.21 -62.88
C GLU A 236 32.88 -30.56 -62.54
N ALA A 237 31.55 -30.64 -62.44
CA ALA A 237 30.84 -31.87 -62.07
C ALA A 237 30.71 -32.91 -63.23
N ALA A 238 31.13 -32.56 -64.45
CA ALA A 238 31.05 -33.43 -65.63
C ALA A 238 32.34 -34.24 -65.93
N SER A 239 33.34 -34.19 -65.05
CA SER A 239 34.66 -34.83 -65.28
C SER A 239 34.87 -36.19 -64.58
N ILE A 240 33.95 -36.60 -63.69
CA ILE A 240 34.13 -37.76 -62.78
C ILE A 240 33.44 -39.06 -63.28
N ALA A 241 32.87 -39.05 -64.49
CA ALA A 241 32.22 -40.22 -65.10
C ALA A 241 33.14 -41.09 -65.98
N ARG A 242 34.48 -40.93 -65.89
CA ARG A 242 35.44 -41.62 -66.80
C ARG A 242 36.35 -42.68 -66.17
N ALA A 243 36.23 -42.95 -64.86
CA ALA A 243 37.23 -43.75 -64.12
C ALA A 243 36.79 -45.17 -63.68
N ALA A 244 35.58 -45.65 -64.04
CA ALA A 244 35.01 -46.89 -63.51
C ALA A 244 34.91 -48.05 -64.54
N VAL A 245 35.91 -48.22 -65.41
CA VAL A 245 35.95 -49.29 -66.44
C VAL A 245 37.33 -49.99 -66.55
N LYS A 246 38.08 -50.15 -65.45
CA LYS A 246 39.35 -50.91 -65.48
C LYS A 246 39.60 -51.72 -64.22
N SER A 247 39.24 -53.01 -64.23
CA SER A 247 40.07 -54.15 -63.79
C SER A 247 39.23 -55.39 -63.46
N GLY A 248 38.67 -56.03 -64.48
CA GLY A 248 38.38 -57.47 -64.46
C GLY A 248 39.46 -58.17 -65.28
N VAL A 249 40.64 -58.40 -64.70
CA VAL A 249 41.73 -59.22 -65.28
C VAL A 249 42.67 -59.65 -64.14
N LEU A 250 42.36 -60.72 -63.40
CA LEU A 250 43.36 -61.55 -62.70
C LEU A 250 42.76 -62.87 -62.18
N ALA A 251 42.01 -63.56 -63.03
CA ALA A 251 41.60 -64.95 -62.82
C ALA A 251 41.87 -65.70 -64.13
N ALA A 252 43.12 -66.06 -64.39
CA ALA A 252 43.47 -66.91 -65.54
C ALA A 252 44.90 -67.51 -65.55
N GLU A 253 45.74 -67.36 -64.51
CA GLU A 253 47.13 -67.87 -64.57
C GLU A 253 47.57 -68.72 -63.36
N THR A 254 46.64 -69.34 -62.63
CA THR A 254 46.99 -70.22 -61.49
C THR A 254 46.04 -71.41 -61.31
N LEU A 255 45.53 -71.97 -62.41
CA LEU A 255 44.65 -73.15 -62.41
C LEU A 255 45.05 -74.17 -63.49
N LYS A 256 46.36 -74.44 -63.60
CA LYS A 256 46.92 -75.54 -64.39
C LYS A 256 48.07 -76.28 -63.68
N ALA A 257 48.32 -76.00 -62.40
CA ALA A 257 49.40 -76.60 -61.61
C ALA A 257 48.91 -77.43 -60.41
N ILE A 258 47.60 -77.72 -60.31
CA ILE A 258 46.99 -78.46 -59.20
C ILE A 258 46.42 -79.83 -59.66
N ASP A 259 46.41 -80.11 -60.96
CA ASP A 259 45.84 -81.35 -61.52
C ASP A 259 46.86 -82.53 -61.58
N ASP A 260 48.18 -82.25 -61.61
CA ASP A 260 49.21 -83.31 -61.75
C ASP A 260 49.75 -83.87 -60.41
N ASP A 261 49.45 -83.26 -59.25
CA ASP A 261 49.94 -83.70 -57.92
C ASP A 261 48.95 -84.61 -57.15
N CYS A 262 47.78 -84.92 -57.71
CA CYS A 262 46.68 -85.62 -57.02
C CYS A 262 46.64 -87.15 -57.19
N SER A 263 47.76 -87.83 -57.46
CA SER A 263 47.81 -89.31 -57.56
C SER A 263 48.62 -90.02 -56.48
N GLY A 264 49.14 -89.31 -55.46
CA GLY A 264 50.03 -89.86 -54.44
C GLY A 264 49.47 -89.99 -53.01
N LEU A 265 48.29 -89.46 -52.70
CA LEU A 265 47.77 -89.40 -51.32
C LEU A 265 46.60 -90.37 -51.12
N LYS A 266 46.74 -91.30 -50.16
CA LYS A 266 45.63 -92.16 -49.76
C LYS A 266 44.55 -91.31 -49.09
N SER A 267 43.28 -91.57 -49.39
CA SER A 267 42.12 -90.84 -48.83
C SER A 267 42.14 -90.74 -47.29
N SER A 268 42.70 -91.73 -46.60
CA SER A 268 42.92 -91.70 -45.14
C SER A 268 43.84 -90.57 -44.68
N ASP A 269 44.90 -90.29 -45.43
CA ASP A 269 45.91 -89.29 -45.06
C ASP A 269 45.36 -87.88 -45.29
N VAL A 270 44.55 -87.69 -46.34
CA VAL A 270 43.80 -86.45 -46.58
C VAL A 270 42.74 -86.24 -45.49
N GLN A 271 42.04 -87.29 -45.07
CA GLN A 271 41.04 -87.20 -44.01
C GLN A 271 41.67 -86.87 -42.65
N ASP A 272 42.85 -87.41 -42.34
CA ASP A 272 43.59 -87.08 -41.13
C ASP A 272 44.11 -85.64 -41.15
N ILE A 273 44.61 -85.15 -42.30
CA ILE A 273 44.99 -83.74 -42.47
C ILE A 273 43.76 -82.84 -42.27
N VAL A 274 42.61 -83.18 -42.87
CA VAL A 274 41.37 -82.40 -42.71
C VAL A 274 40.86 -82.44 -41.27
N ASN A 275 40.90 -83.59 -40.60
CA ASN A 275 40.45 -83.74 -39.21
C ASN A 275 41.38 -83.01 -38.23
N ASN A 276 42.68 -83.06 -38.46
CA ASN A 276 43.67 -82.31 -37.67
C ASN A 276 43.50 -80.80 -37.90
N ALA A 277 43.41 -80.35 -39.14
CA ALA A 277 43.17 -78.95 -39.47
C ALA A 277 41.83 -78.45 -38.89
N LYS A 278 40.76 -79.25 -38.97
CA LYS A 278 39.46 -78.95 -38.35
C LYS A 278 39.59 -78.80 -36.85
N SER A 279 40.29 -79.72 -36.19
CA SER A 279 40.49 -79.68 -34.74
C SER A 279 41.32 -78.47 -34.33
N GLU A 280 42.37 -78.13 -35.07
CA GLU A 280 43.17 -76.92 -34.86
C GLU A 280 42.36 -75.63 -35.06
N ILE A 281 41.56 -75.54 -36.13
CA ILE A 281 40.69 -74.40 -36.40
C ILE A 281 39.67 -74.23 -35.27
N ILE A 282 39.01 -75.31 -34.84
CA ILE A 282 38.04 -75.27 -33.75
C ILE A 282 38.71 -74.87 -32.44
N ASN A 283 39.89 -75.41 -32.13
CA ASN A 283 40.62 -75.08 -30.92
C ASN A 283 41.09 -73.62 -30.92
N ASN A 284 41.55 -73.11 -32.05
CA ASN A 284 41.95 -71.72 -32.23
C ASN A 284 40.74 -70.77 -32.12
N ASP A 285 39.62 -71.10 -32.77
CA ASP A 285 38.37 -70.32 -32.67
C ASP A 285 37.83 -70.31 -31.22
N ASN A 286 37.82 -71.45 -30.54
CA ASN A 286 37.42 -71.54 -29.13
C ASN A 286 38.36 -70.74 -28.21
N SER A 287 39.67 -70.75 -28.47
CA SER A 287 40.66 -69.96 -27.73
C SER A 287 40.45 -68.46 -27.96
N ASN A 288 40.29 -68.04 -29.22
CA ASN A 288 40.04 -66.65 -29.58
C ASN A 288 38.71 -66.15 -29.00
N ARG A 289 37.65 -66.96 -29.07
CA ARG A 289 36.35 -66.63 -28.46
C ARG A 289 36.49 -66.44 -26.95
N THR A 290 37.18 -67.35 -26.27
CA THR A 290 37.45 -67.24 -24.83
C THR A 290 38.23 -65.96 -24.51
N ALA A 291 39.28 -65.64 -25.28
CA ALA A 291 40.07 -64.44 -25.10
C ALA A 291 39.27 -63.16 -25.30
N ILE A 292 38.43 -63.11 -26.35
CA ILE A 292 37.52 -61.97 -26.62
C ILE A 292 36.54 -61.80 -25.47
N VAL A 293 35.86 -62.87 -25.05
CA VAL A 293 34.88 -62.80 -23.94
C VAL A 293 35.52 -62.34 -22.64
N ASN A 294 36.73 -62.83 -22.33
CA ASN A 294 37.46 -62.39 -21.13
C ASN A 294 37.86 -60.91 -21.21
N ASN A 295 38.30 -60.43 -22.37
CA ASN A 295 38.62 -59.02 -22.59
C ASN A 295 37.36 -58.14 -22.47
N ASP A 296 36.25 -58.54 -23.10
CA ASP A 296 34.98 -57.83 -23.02
C ASP A 296 34.44 -57.75 -21.59
N ASN A 297 34.53 -58.85 -20.82
CA ASN A 297 34.16 -58.86 -19.41
C ASN A 297 35.07 -57.94 -18.57
N SER A 298 36.39 -57.98 -18.79
CA SER A 298 37.33 -57.09 -18.09
C SER A 298 37.08 -55.61 -18.42
N ASN A 299 36.78 -55.29 -19.69
CA ASN A 299 36.42 -53.95 -20.13
C ASN A 299 35.10 -53.50 -19.50
N LYS A 300 34.09 -54.38 -19.48
CA LYS A 300 32.79 -54.12 -18.83
C LYS A 300 32.97 -53.79 -17.35
N ASP A 301 33.75 -54.59 -16.63
CA ASP A 301 34.01 -54.36 -15.20
C ASP A 301 34.75 -53.05 -14.97
N THR A 302 35.74 -52.73 -15.81
CA THR A 302 36.48 -51.47 -15.75
C THR A 302 35.55 -50.25 -15.97
N ILE A 303 34.67 -50.32 -16.96
CA ILE A 303 33.69 -49.28 -17.25
C ILE A 303 32.70 -49.13 -16.08
N LEU A 304 32.18 -50.24 -15.57
CA LEU A 304 31.21 -50.24 -14.46
C LEU A 304 31.83 -49.66 -13.19
N ASN A 305 33.05 -50.06 -12.83
CA ASN A 305 33.78 -49.52 -11.69
C ASN A 305 34.01 -48.01 -11.85
N THR A 306 34.44 -47.57 -13.04
CA THR A 306 34.63 -46.14 -13.33
C THR A 306 33.32 -45.35 -13.18
N LEU A 307 32.20 -45.90 -13.69
CA LEU A 307 30.90 -45.25 -13.59
C LEU A 307 30.41 -45.19 -12.15
N ASN A 308 30.61 -46.25 -11.36
CA ASN A 308 30.26 -46.29 -9.94
C ASN A 308 31.06 -45.27 -9.14
N THR A 309 32.38 -45.16 -9.36
CA THR A 309 33.23 -44.15 -8.72
C THR A 309 32.79 -42.73 -9.07
N LYS A 310 32.50 -42.45 -10.35
CA LYS A 310 31.99 -41.14 -10.78
C LYS A 310 30.64 -40.82 -10.16
N THR A 311 29.72 -41.78 -10.15
CA THR A 311 28.39 -41.64 -9.54
C THR A 311 28.52 -41.33 -8.05
N SER A 312 29.34 -42.07 -7.31
CA SER A 312 29.60 -41.81 -5.88
C SER A 312 30.16 -40.40 -5.66
N THR A 313 31.15 -40.00 -6.46
CA THR A 313 31.77 -38.67 -6.37
C THR A 313 30.75 -37.55 -6.60
N ILE A 314 29.90 -37.69 -7.62
CA ILE A 314 28.85 -36.71 -7.95
C ILE A 314 27.81 -36.66 -6.82
N THR A 315 27.37 -37.80 -6.30
CA THR A 315 26.41 -37.86 -5.19
C THR A 315 26.97 -37.14 -3.96
N THR A 316 28.23 -37.40 -3.58
CA THR A 316 28.87 -36.70 -2.46
C THR A 316 28.96 -35.19 -2.69
N ALA A 317 29.32 -34.76 -3.90
CA ALA A 317 29.38 -33.33 -4.24
C ALA A 317 28.00 -32.67 -4.12
N ILE A 318 26.94 -33.32 -4.62
CA ILE A 318 25.55 -32.82 -4.51
C ILE A 318 25.13 -32.70 -3.05
N THR A 319 25.35 -33.75 -2.24
CA THR A 319 25.01 -33.72 -0.81
C THR A 319 25.75 -32.61 -0.09
N ASN A 320 27.04 -32.40 -0.37
CA ASN A 320 27.81 -31.31 0.22
C ASN A 320 27.26 -29.93 -0.18
N SER A 321 26.91 -29.73 -1.46
CA SER A 321 26.28 -28.49 -1.92
C SER A 321 24.92 -28.25 -1.29
N GLN A 322 24.09 -29.29 -1.16
CA GLN A 322 22.78 -29.20 -0.48
C GLN A 322 22.94 -28.76 0.98
N ASN A 323 23.85 -29.40 1.71
CA ASN A 323 24.13 -29.05 3.11
C ASN A 323 24.65 -27.61 3.24
N ALA A 324 25.52 -27.16 2.32
CA ALA A 324 26.01 -25.78 2.32
C ALA A 324 24.88 -24.75 2.11
N VAL A 325 23.93 -25.03 1.19
CA VAL A 325 22.77 -24.17 0.96
C VAL A 325 21.84 -24.13 2.17
N ILE A 326 21.56 -25.28 2.79
CA ILE A 326 20.73 -25.38 4.01
C ILE A 326 21.36 -24.58 5.15
N ASN A 327 22.64 -24.81 5.44
CA ASN A 327 23.34 -24.11 6.53
C ASN A 327 23.37 -22.58 6.33
N ASN A 328 23.50 -22.12 5.09
CA ASN A 328 23.43 -20.69 4.76
C ASN A 328 22.01 -20.14 5.00
N GLY A 329 20.98 -20.88 4.57
CA GLY A 329 19.58 -20.56 4.84
C GLY A 329 19.28 -20.44 6.33
N ASP A 330 19.71 -21.41 7.13
CA ASP A 330 19.52 -21.41 8.58
C ASP A 330 20.25 -20.24 9.27
N THR A 331 21.48 -19.94 8.84
CA THR A 331 22.26 -18.81 9.35
C THR A 331 21.57 -17.47 9.05
N ASN A 332 21.04 -17.30 7.83
CA ASN A 332 20.31 -16.10 7.45
C ASN A 332 19.00 -15.99 8.23
N LEU A 333 18.25 -17.09 8.38
CA LEU A 333 17.01 -17.13 9.14
C LEU A 333 17.25 -16.73 10.60
N ALA A 334 18.30 -17.27 11.23
CA ALA A 334 18.69 -16.90 12.59
C ALA A 334 19.03 -15.41 12.70
N THR A 335 19.84 -14.89 11.77
CA THR A 335 20.24 -13.47 11.72
C THR A 335 19.02 -12.54 11.59
N ILE A 336 18.11 -12.86 10.67
CA ILE A 336 16.87 -12.07 10.45
C ILE A 336 15.97 -12.15 11.70
N THR A 337 15.82 -13.33 12.29
CA THR A 337 15.00 -13.51 13.49
C THR A 337 15.53 -12.69 14.66
N THR A 338 16.85 -12.70 14.88
CA THR A 338 17.49 -11.87 15.92
C THR A 338 17.28 -10.39 15.64
N ALA A 339 17.47 -9.93 14.39
CA ALA A 339 17.27 -8.53 14.03
C ALA A 339 15.82 -8.07 14.28
N ILE A 340 14.82 -8.89 13.91
CA ILE A 340 13.40 -8.58 14.13
C ILE A 340 13.09 -8.54 15.63
N THR A 341 13.60 -9.48 16.42
CA THR A 341 13.40 -9.51 17.87
C THR A 341 13.99 -8.27 18.55
N ASN A 342 15.18 -7.84 18.13
CA ASN A 342 15.81 -6.62 18.64
C ASN A 342 14.99 -5.39 18.27
N ALA A 343 14.61 -5.24 16.99
CA ALA A 343 13.79 -4.12 16.53
C ALA A 343 12.45 -4.05 17.27
N LYS A 344 11.80 -5.20 17.51
CA LYS A 344 10.57 -5.29 18.31
C LYS A 344 10.79 -4.81 19.74
N THR A 345 11.91 -5.19 20.36
CA THR A 345 12.27 -4.78 21.72
C THR A 345 12.51 -3.28 21.79
N ASP A 346 13.22 -2.71 20.82
CA ASP A 346 13.49 -1.28 20.74
C ASP A 346 12.21 -0.45 20.58
N ILE A 347 11.28 -0.90 19.72
CA ILE A 347 9.97 -0.28 19.54
C ILE A 347 9.20 -0.28 20.86
N VAL A 348 9.10 -1.42 21.55
CA VAL A 348 8.39 -1.53 22.83
C VAL A 348 9.02 -0.64 23.91
N ASN A 349 10.35 -0.56 23.96
CA ASN A 349 11.05 0.29 24.92
C ASN A 349 10.81 1.79 24.64
N ASN A 350 10.85 2.19 23.37
CA ASN A 350 10.53 3.55 22.95
C ASN A 350 9.08 3.93 23.29
N ASP A 351 8.12 3.07 22.96
CA ASP A 351 6.70 3.28 23.27
C ASP A 351 6.46 3.41 24.78
N ASN A 352 7.11 2.57 25.59
CA ASN A 352 7.03 2.66 27.04
C ASN A 352 7.62 3.98 27.57
N SER A 353 8.77 4.41 27.05
CA SER A 353 9.40 5.68 27.41
C SER A 353 8.52 6.88 27.07
N ASN A 354 7.94 6.89 25.86
CA ASN A 354 7.02 7.93 25.42
C ASN A 354 5.76 7.96 26.28
N ARG A 355 5.17 6.80 26.56
CA ARG A 355 4.00 6.68 27.45
C ARG A 355 4.29 7.24 28.84
N THR A 356 5.43 6.90 29.44
CA THR A 356 5.83 7.44 30.74
C THR A 356 6.01 8.95 30.71
N THR A 357 6.61 9.50 29.65
CA THR A 357 6.79 10.95 29.48
C THR A 357 5.44 11.67 29.39
N ILE A 358 4.50 11.14 28.59
CA ILE A 358 3.15 11.71 28.45
C ILE A 358 2.41 11.70 29.79
N VAL A 359 2.38 10.56 30.48
CA VAL A 359 1.70 10.43 31.79
C VAL A 359 2.28 11.41 32.83
N ASN A 360 3.61 11.58 32.85
CA ASN A 360 4.25 12.53 33.77
C ASN A 360 3.86 13.98 33.46
N ASN A 361 3.82 14.36 32.17
CA ASN A 361 3.39 15.68 31.75
C ASN A 361 1.91 15.95 32.09
N ASP A 362 1.03 14.98 31.84
CA ASP A 362 -0.39 15.09 32.17
C ASP A 362 -0.61 15.25 33.69
N ASN A 363 0.12 14.49 34.50
CA ASN A 363 0.07 14.63 35.96
C ASN A 363 0.57 16.00 36.42
N ALA A 364 1.67 16.51 35.85
CA ALA A 364 2.19 17.84 36.18
C ALA A 364 1.19 18.97 35.79
N ASN A 365 0.56 18.83 34.62
CA ASN A 365 -0.49 19.75 34.17
C ASN A 365 -1.72 19.71 35.08
N ALA A 366 -2.16 18.52 35.48
CA ALA A 366 -3.28 18.34 36.40
C ALA A 366 -3.01 18.98 37.77
N THR A 367 -1.80 18.82 38.32
CA THR A 367 -1.38 19.50 39.56
C THR A 367 -1.43 21.01 39.40
N THR A 368 -0.88 21.54 38.30
CA THR A 368 -0.84 22.99 38.02
C THR A 368 -2.26 23.58 37.95
N LEU A 369 -3.18 22.94 37.23
CA LEU A 369 -4.56 23.37 37.11
C LEU A 369 -5.30 23.33 38.45
N ASN A 370 -5.13 22.25 39.23
CA ASN A 370 -5.76 22.14 40.54
C ASN A 370 -5.29 23.21 41.51
N THR A 371 -4.00 23.55 41.50
CA THR A 371 -3.44 24.65 42.30
C THR A 371 -4.04 25.99 41.86
N ALA A 372 -4.10 26.27 40.56
CA ALA A 372 -4.67 27.50 40.03
C ALA A 372 -6.15 27.67 40.40
N VAL A 373 -6.96 26.60 40.25
CA VAL A 373 -8.38 26.60 40.61
C VAL A 373 -8.58 26.80 42.11
N THR A 374 -7.75 26.18 42.94
CA THR A 374 -7.81 26.35 44.40
C THR A 374 -7.52 27.79 44.81
N ASN A 375 -6.49 28.40 44.21
CA ASN A 375 -6.13 29.80 44.48
C ASN A 375 -7.22 30.78 44.02
N ALA A 376 -7.80 30.56 42.84
CA ALA A 376 -8.91 31.35 42.34
C ALA A 376 -10.13 31.25 43.26
N ARG A 377 -10.49 30.03 43.70
CA ARG A 377 -11.58 29.79 44.66
C ARG A 377 -11.36 30.54 45.97
N ASN A 378 -10.17 30.46 46.55
CA ASN A 378 -9.84 31.15 47.80
C ASN A 378 -9.96 32.68 47.65
N THR A 379 -9.55 33.22 46.50
CA THR A 379 -9.68 34.66 46.20
C THR A 379 -11.15 35.10 46.17
N ILE A 380 -12.01 34.33 45.50
CA ILE A 380 -13.45 34.61 45.42
C ILE A 380 -14.07 34.57 46.82
N VAL A 381 -13.82 33.51 47.59
CA VAL A 381 -14.36 33.37 48.95
C VAL A 381 -13.92 34.51 49.87
N ASN A 382 -12.66 34.93 49.80
CA ASN A 382 -12.16 36.06 50.60
C ASN A 382 -12.83 37.39 50.22
N ASN A 383 -13.04 37.63 48.92
CA ASN A 383 -13.76 38.81 48.44
C ASN A 383 -15.22 38.81 48.91
N ASP A 384 -15.92 37.67 48.79
CA ASP A 384 -17.30 37.52 49.22
C ASP A 384 -17.47 37.74 50.75
N ASN A 385 -16.55 37.21 51.55
CA ASN A 385 -16.52 37.43 53.01
C ASN A 385 -16.27 38.91 53.36
N THR A 386 -15.38 39.57 52.64
CA THR A 386 -15.10 41.01 52.81
C THR A 386 -16.33 41.84 52.47
N ASN A 387 -16.97 41.56 51.33
CA ASN A 387 -18.19 42.24 50.90
C ASN A 387 -19.34 42.03 51.89
N THR A 388 -19.54 40.79 52.36
CA THR A 388 -20.56 40.46 53.36
C THR A 388 -20.35 41.26 54.65
N THR A 389 -19.10 41.35 55.13
CA THR A 389 -18.75 42.13 56.32
C THR A 389 -19.04 43.63 56.12
N ASN A 390 -18.68 44.18 54.95
CA ASN A 390 -18.95 45.58 54.62
C ASN A 390 -20.45 45.90 54.57
N ILE A 391 -21.26 45.02 53.98
CA ILE A 391 -22.72 45.17 53.92
C ILE A 391 -23.30 45.17 55.35
N VAL A 392 -22.94 44.18 56.17
CA VAL A 392 -23.42 44.09 57.56
C VAL A 392 -23.03 45.33 58.38
N ASN A 393 -21.80 45.84 58.22
CA ASN A 393 -21.36 47.05 58.91
C ASN A 393 -22.17 48.28 58.48
N ASN A 394 -22.42 48.44 57.18
CA ASN A 394 -23.23 49.53 56.65
C ASN A 394 -24.68 49.45 57.16
N ASP A 395 -25.29 48.26 57.11
CA ASP A 395 -26.65 48.04 57.60
C ASP A 395 -26.78 48.37 59.10
N ASN A 396 -25.80 47.97 59.90
CA ASN A 396 -25.77 48.30 61.34
C ASN A 396 -25.60 49.81 61.59
N ALA A 397 -24.77 50.49 60.80
CA ALA A 397 -24.61 51.95 60.87
C ALA A 397 -25.92 52.67 60.50
N ASN A 398 -26.58 52.26 59.41
CA ASN A 398 -27.86 52.81 58.98
C ASN A 398 -28.96 52.57 60.03
N LYS A 399 -29.05 51.35 60.56
CA LYS A 399 -29.98 51.00 61.64
C LYS A 399 -29.78 51.90 62.86
N THR A 400 -28.54 52.14 63.26
CA THR A 400 -28.19 53.01 64.38
C THR A 400 -28.59 54.46 64.12
N ALA A 401 -28.33 54.97 62.91
CA ALA A 401 -28.72 56.33 62.52
C ALA A 401 -30.25 56.53 62.54
N ILE A 402 -31.02 55.56 62.03
CA ILE A 402 -32.49 55.58 62.04
C ILE A 402 -33.01 55.60 63.48
N ILE A 403 -32.48 54.72 64.36
CA ILE A 403 -32.89 54.68 65.77
C ILE A 403 -32.61 56.02 66.45
N ASN A 404 -31.40 56.58 66.29
CA ASN A 404 -31.04 57.86 66.89
C ASN A 404 -31.95 59.00 66.42
N ASN A 405 -32.27 59.05 65.12
CA ASN A 405 -33.19 60.05 64.58
C ASN A 405 -34.60 59.90 65.16
N ALA A 406 -35.12 58.67 65.23
CA ALA A 406 -36.43 58.39 65.80
C ALA A 406 -36.50 58.78 67.30
N THR A 407 -35.44 58.49 68.07
CA THR A 407 -35.33 58.89 69.48
C THR A 407 -35.29 60.42 69.65
N ALA A 408 -34.55 61.13 68.79
CA ALA A 408 -34.48 62.59 68.80
C ALA A 408 -35.85 63.23 68.47
N ASN A 409 -36.55 62.69 67.46
CA ASN A 409 -37.91 63.15 67.11
C ASN A 409 -38.89 62.89 68.24
N THR A 410 -38.84 61.70 68.85
CA THR A 410 -39.69 61.34 70.01
C THR A 410 -39.46 62.30 71.18
N THR A 411 -38.20 62.63 71.47
CA THR A 411 -37.83 63.60 72.52
C THR A 411 -38.41 64.98 72.20
N THR A 412 -38.24 65.46 70.97
CA THR A 412 -38.76 66.76 70.51
C THR A 412 -40.28 66.84 70.65
N LEU A 413 -41.00 65.79 70.21
CA LEU A 413 -42.45 65.70 70.34
C LEU A 413 -42.90 65.71 71.81
N ASN A 414 -42.23 64.94 72.67
CA ASN A 414 -42.55 64.90 74.10
C ASN A 414 -42.33 66.27 74.76
N THR A 415 -41.24 66.97 74.43
CA THR A 415 -41.00 68.34 74.90
C THR A 415 -42.10 69.30 74.44
N ALA A 416 -42.48 69.25 73.16
CA ALA A 416 -43.55 70.08 72.62
C ALA A 416 -44.90 69.81 73.31
N ILE A 417 -45.25 68.54 73.53
CA ILE A 417 -46.46 68.12 74.25
C ILE A 417 -46.44 68.64 75.69
N THR A 418 -45.33 68.50 76.42
CA THR A 418 -45.20 69.01 77.80
C THR A 418 -45.35 70.53 77.85
N ASN A 419 -44.77 71.26 76.91
CA ASN A 419 -44.89 72.71 76.83
C ASN A 419 -46.35 73.12 76.56
N ALA A 420 -46.99 72.52 75.55
CA ALA A 420 -48.39 72.79 75.21
C ALA A 420 -49.32 72.48 76.39
N LYS A 421 -49.10 71.35 77.09
CA LYS A 421 -49.84 71.00 78.29
C LYS A 421 -49.69 72.04 79.39
N THR A 422 -48.48 72.55 79.60
CA THR A 422 -48.19 73.58 80.61
C THR A 422 -48.89 74.89 80.28
N GLU A 423 -48.87 75.31 79.01
CA GLU A 423 -49.55 76.50 78.53
C GLU A 423 -51.08 76.40 78.69
N ILE A 424 -51.67 75.27 78.29
CA ILE A 424 -53.10 75.01 78.48
C ILE A 424 -53.49 75.09 79.96
N LEU A 425 -52.70 74.49 80.86
CA LEU A 425 -52.96 74.54 82.30
C LEU A 425 -52.87 75.96 82.85
N ASN A 426 -51.86 76.73 82.44
CA ASN A 426 -51.72 78.13 82.85
C ASN A 426 -52.90 78.99 82.38
N ASN A 427 -53.31 78.83 81.12
CA ASN A 427 -54.46 79.55 80.57
C ASN A 427 -55.77 79.14 81.26
N ALA A 428 -55.97 77.84 81.53
CA ALA A 428 -57.13 77.35 82.24
C ALA A 428 -57.21 77.91 83.66
N ASN A 429 -56.08 77.96 84.37
CA ASN A 429 -56.01 78.55 85.71
C ASN A 429 -56.28 80.06 85.68
N ALA A 430 -55.69 80.80 84.74
CA ALA A 430 -55.95 82.24 84.58
C ALA A 430 -57.43 82.53 84.29
N ASN A 431 -58.05 81.75 83.40
CA ASN A 431 -59.47 81.86 83.09
C ASN A 431 -60.35 81.50 84.30
N ALA A 432 -59.99 80.48 85.08
CA ALA A 432 -60.71 80.11 86.29
C ALA A 432 -60.68 81.24 87.32
N THR A 433 -59.52 81.87 87.52
CA THR A 433 -59.38 83.05 88.40
C THR A 433 -60.21 84.24 87.88
N ALA A 434 -60.12 84.56 86.59
CA ALA A 434 -60.89 85.66 86.01
C ALA A 434 -62.40 85.43 86.14
N LEU A 435 -62.88 84.19 85.92
CA LEU A 435 -64.28 83.84 86.09
C LEU A 435 -64.72 83.95 87.55
N GLN A 436 -63.88 83.51 88.50
CA GLN A 436 -64.15 83.66 89.93
C GLN A 436 -64.29 85.13 90.32
N ASP A 437 -63.44 86.01 89.80
CA ASP A 437 -63.48 87.44 90.06
C ASP A 437 -64.75 88.09 89.48
N VAL A 438 -65.12 87.76 88.24
CA VAL A 438 -66.35 88.23 87.59
C VAL A 438 -67.59 87.78 88.37
N LEU A 439 -67.61 86.51 88.79
CA LEU A 439 -68.73 85.97 89.56
C LEU A 439 -68.87 86.69 90.91
N LEU A 440 -67.76 86.86 91.64
CA LEU A 440 -67.77 87.57 92.93
C LEU A 440 -68.21 89.02 92.78
N ARG A 441 -67.73 89.72 91.74
CA ARG A 441 -68.15 91.08 91.43
C ARG A 441 -69.65 91.16 91.13
N SER A 442 -70.16 90.25 90.30
CA SER A 442 -71.58 90.20 89.93
C SER A 442 -72.47 89.95 91.15
N GLN A 443 -72.04 89.07 92.06
CA GLN A 443 -72.75 88.83 93.33
C GLN A 443 -72.79 90.07 94.23
N ILE A 444 -71.68 90.82 94.32
CA ILE A 444 -71.63 92.07 95.08
C ILE A 444 -72.54 93.12 94.43
N GLU A 445 -72.47 93.30 93.11
CA GLU A 445 -73.32 94.25 92.38
C GLU A 445 -74.82 93.92 92.57
N ALA A 446 -75.18 92.64 92.57
CA ALA A 446 -76.54 92.20 92.87
C ALA A 446 -76.99 92.56 94.31
N ASP A 447 -76.13 92.41 95.32
CA ASP A 447 -76.44 92.84 96.71
C ASP A 447 -76.55 94.37 96.81
N LEU A 448 -75.64 95.09 96.15
CA LEU A 448 -75.68 96.54 96.09
C LEU A 448 -76.98 97.07 95.47
N ALA A 449 -77.46 96.42 94.41
CA ALA A 449 -78.71 96.75 93.72
C ALA A 449 -79.97 96.31 94.48
N ALA A 450 -79.90 95.28 95.33
CA ALA A 450 -81.05 94.76 96.08
C ALA A 450 -81.75 95.85 96.90
N GLU A 451 -83.03 95.70 97.21
CA GLU A 451 -83.82 96.72 97.94
C GLU A 451 -83.20 97.11 99.29
N SER A 452 -83.58 98.28 99.82
CA SER A 452 -82.99 98.83 101.06
C SER A 452 -83.19 97.94 102.29
N ASN A 453 -84.20 97.05 102.24
CA ASN A 453 -84.50 96.04 103.27
C ASN A 453 -83.93 94.64 102.95
N GLY A 454 -83.22 94.48 101.83
CA GLY A 454 -82.60 93.20 101.44
C GLY A 454 -81.55 92.74 102.45
N VAL A 455 -81.44 91.42 102.62
CA VAL A 455 -80.43 90.79 103.48
C VAL A 455 -79.04 91.17 102.99
N LYS A 456 -78.25 91.80 103.87
CA LYS A 456 -76.88 92.23 103.56
C LYS A 456 -75.93 91.07 103.81
N VAL A 457 -75.11 90.73 102.83
CA VAL A 457 -74.06 89.72 103.03
C VAL A 457 -72.95 90.31 103.91
N ALA A 458 -72.82 89.80 105.14
CA ALA A 458 -71.86 90.30 106.12
C ALA A 458 -70.40 90.33 105.61
N TRP A 459 -70.05 89.41 104.70
CA TRP A 459 -68.72 89.32 104.09
C TRP A 459 -68.36 90.56 103.24
N TYR A 460 -69.37 91.24 102.68
CA TYR A 460 -69.18 92.46 101.89
C TYR A 460 -69.03 93.71 102.76
N MET A 461 -69.34 93.61 104.05
CA MET A 461 -69.37 94.73 104.99
C MET A 461 -68.06 94.94 105.75
N THR A 462 -67.08 94.04 105.63
CA THR A 462 -65.79 94.16 106.34
C THR A 462 -64.65 94.40 105.35
N PRO A 463 -63.59 95.17 105.72
CA PRO A 463 -62.42 95.37 104.86
C PRO A 463 -61.69 94.06 104.54
N THR A 464 -60.91 94.06 103.46
CA THR A 464 -60.08 92.91 103.07
C THR A 464 -59.03 92.56 104.11
N ALA A 465 -58.51 93.54 104.85
CA ALA A 465 -57.64 93.30 106.00
C ALA A 465 -58.29 92.43 107.10
N ASN A 466 -59.63 92.42 107.18
CA ASN A 466 -60.40 91.62 108.14
C ASN A 466 -61.04 90.40 107.47
N GLY A 467 -60.50 89.95 106.34
CA GLY A 467 -61.00 88.83 105.56
C GLY A 467 -62.26 89.14 104.74
N GLY A 468 -62.72 90.39 104.70
CA GLY A 468 -63.92 90.83 103.99
C GLY A 468 -63.71 91.32 102.55
N LYS A 469 -64.78 91.82 101.93
CA LYS A 469 -64.79 92.32 100.55
C LYS A 469 -65.22 93.78 100.40
N LEU A 470 -65.23 94.56 101.49
CA LEU A 470 -65.62 95.98 101.46
C LEU A 470 -64.71 96.84 100.56
N ASP A 471 -63.43 96.48 100.41
CA ASP A 471 -62.51 97.16 99.49
C ASP A 471 -62.88 96.91 98.01
N LEU A 472 -63.31 95.70 97.69
CA LEU A 472 -63.85 95.35 96.37
C LEU A 472 -65.19 96.04 96.13
N VAL A 473 -66.07 96.10 97.14
CA VAL A 473 -67.33 96.87 97.09
C VAL A 473 -67.06 98.33 96.74
N GLN A 474 -66.14 98.99 97.46
CA GLN A 474 -65.75 100.37 97.17
C GLN A 474 -65.26 100.52 95.73
N SER A 475 -64.38 99.61 95.28
CA SER A 475 -63.82 99.63 93.92
C SER A 475 -64.89 99.48 92.85
N ILE A 476 -65.85 98.57 93.05
CA ILE A 476 -67.01 98.38 92.18
C ILE A 476 -67.84 99.66 92.09
N VAL A 477 -68.25 100.24 93.23
CA VAL A 477 -69.05 101.47 93.25
C VAL A 477 -68.33 102.61 92.56
N THR A 478 -67.04 102.81 92.88
CA THR A 478 -66.21 103.86 92.28
C THR A 478 -66.10 103.70 90.77
N LEU A 479 -65.81 102.48 90.29
CA LEU A 479 -65.71 102.19 88.86
C LEU A 479 -67.06 102.37 88.15
N THR A 480 -68.17 101.94 88.77
CA THR A 480 -69.51 102.12 88.22
C THR A 480 -69.86 103.61 88.05
N LEU A 481 -69.63 104.44 89.07
CA LEU A 481 -69.84 105.89 88.99
C LEU A 481 -68.95 106.53 87.90
N ALA A 482 -67.68 106.12 87.82
CA ALA A 482 -66.76 106.60 86.80
C ALA A 482 -67.22 106.22 85.38
N ASN A 483 -67.68 104.98 85.18
CA ASN A 483 -68.18 104.51 83.89
C ASN A 483 -69.46 105.24 83.47
N ILE A 484 -70.39 105.46 84.40
CA ILE A 484 -71.63 106.21 84.14
C ILE A 484 -71.29 107.64 83.74
N THR A 485 -70.38 108.29 84.47
CA THR A 485 -69.93 109.66 84.16
C THR A 485 -69.23 109.72 82.80
N ALA A 486 -68.35 108.75 82.49
CA ALA A 486 -67.64 108.68 81.21
C ALA A 486 -68.58 108.44 80.02
N ALA A 487 -69.70 107.74 80.24
CA ALA A 487 -70.77 107.58 79.26
C ALA A 487 -71.68 108.82 79.14
N GLY A 488 -71.42 109.89 79.90
CA GLY A 488 -72.21 111.12 79.90
C GLY A 488 -73.47 111.06 80.79
N GLY A 489 -73.62 110.03 81.61
CA GLY A 489 -74.70 109.91 82.58
C GLY A 489 -74.51 110.85 83.79
N SER A 490 -75.62 111.31 84.38
CA SER A 490 -75.59 112.05 85.65
C SER A 490 -75.50 111.06 86.81
N ILE A 491 -74.58 111.30 87.76
CA ILE A 491 -74.45 110.49 88.98
C ILE A 491 -75.22 111.07 90.18
N GLY A 492 -75.97 112.17 90.00
CA GLY A 492 -76.81 112.77 91.05
C GLY A 492 -76.12 112.91 92.41
N ASN A 493 -76.76 112.40 93.46
CA ASN A 493 -76.23 112.38 94.83
C ASN A 493 -75.27 111.21 95.11
N ALA A 494 -74.98 110.35 94.12
CA ALA A 494 -74.17 109.15 94.31
C ALA A 494 -72.75 109.48 94.80
N GLN A 495 -72.16 110.57 94.33
CA GLN A 495 -70.83 110.99 94.77
C GLN A 495 -70.81 111.36 96.25
N SER A 496 -71.81 112.10 96.74
CA SER A 496 -71.91 112.47 98.16
C SER A 496 -72.05 111.24 99.07
N PHE A 497 -72.81 110.23 98.62
CA PHE A 497 -72.91 108.95 99.33
C PHE A 497 -71.60 108.16 99.28
N LEU A 498 -70.88 108.16 98.16
CA LEU A 498 -69.55 107.55 98.04
C LEU A 498 -68.55 108.21 99.00
N ASP A 499 -68.52 109.54 99.06
CA ASP A 499 -67.64 110.29 99.96
C ASP A 499 -67.96 109.98 101.43
N SER A 500 -69.25 109.93 101.79
CA SER A 500 -69.71 109.54 103.12
C SER A 500 -69.31 108.10 103.47
N ALA A 501 -69.41 107.18 102.50
CA ALA A 501 -68.99 105.79 102.66
C ALA A 501 -67.47 105.68 102.92
N ASN A 502 -66.66 106.46 102.21
CA ASN A 502 -65.22 106.53 102.39
C ASN A 502 -64.85 107.04 103.80
N VAL A 503 -65.54 108.08 104.30
CA VAL A 503 -65.36 108.60 105.66
C VAL A 503 -65.72 107.54 106.70
N ASP A 504 -66.85 106.86 106.55
CA ASP A 504 -67.26 105.79 107.46
C ASP A 504 -66.28 104.60 107.44
N LYS A 505 -65.77 104.25 106.26
CA LYS A 505 -64.77 103.18 106.10
C LYS A 505 -63.48 103.53 106.85
N ALA A 506 -62.97 104.75 106.66
CA ALA A 506 -61.77 105.24 107.34
C ALA A 506 -61.95 105.32 108.86
N ALA A 507 -63.17 105.61 109.34
CA ALA A 507 -63.52 105.65 110.75
C ALA A 507 -63.78 104.26 111.38
N GLY A 508 -63.55 103.15 110.65
CA GLY A 508 -63.83 101.80 111.14
C GLY A 508 -65.32 101.44 111.22
N ARG A 509 -66.23 102.32 110.76
CA ARG A 509 -67.68 102.12 110.77
C ARG A 509 -68.12 101.35 109.52
N PHE A 510 -67.61 100.13 109.38
CA PHE A 510 -67.71 99.38 108.13
C PHE A 510 -69.14 99.06 107.68
N LYS A 511 -70.06 98.84 108.63
CA LYS A 511 -71.50 98.67 108.34
C LYS A 511 -72.12 99.93 107.73
N SER A 512 -71.85 101.09 108.34
CA SER A 512 -72.33 102.39 107.82
C SER A 512 -71.70 102.71 106.46
N ALA A 513 -70.41 102.39 106.29
CA ALA A 513 -69.72 102.52 105.02
C ALA A 513 -70.38 101.70 103.92
N TYR A 514 -70.64 100.42 104.17
CA TYR A 514 -71.35 99.55 103.24
C TYR A 514 -72.74 100.08 102.87
N ASP A 515 -73.50 100.57 103.85
CA ASP A 515 -74.83 101.13 103.62
C ASP A 515 -74.78 102.39 102.74
N ASN A 516 -73.76 103.24 102.91
CA ASN A 516 -73.54 104.40 102.06
C ASN A 516 -73.02 104.02 100.66
N TYR A 517 -72.18 102.98 100.52
CA TYR A 517 -71.82 102.43 99.20
C TYR A 517 -73.05 101.89 98.44
N ARG A 518 -73.99 101.22 99.12
CA ARG A 518 -75.27 100.78 98.50
C ARG A 518 -76.11 101.96 98.02
N LYS A 519 -76.25 103.02 98.82
CA LYS A 519 -76.96 104.24 98.42
C LYS A 519 -76.30 104.89 97.21
N ALA A 520 -74.97 104.99 97.21
CA ALA A 520 -74.21 105.53 96.09
C ALA A 520 -74.45 104.73 94.81
N TYR A 521 -74.31 103.40 94.87
CA TYR A 521 -74.54 102.52 93.72
C TYR A 521 -75.94 102.69 93.13
N LYS A 522 -76.98 102.66 93.98
CA LYS A 522 -78.38 102.82 93.56
C LYS A 522 -78.68 104.20 93.01
N ALA A 523 -78.13 105.26 93.61
CA ALA A 523 -78.32 106.62 93.14
C ALA A 523 -77.63 106.90 91.80
N ALA A 524 -76.63 106.10 91.42
CA ALA A 524 -76.01 106.17 90.11
C ALA A 524 -76.71 105.28 89.06
N ALA A 525 -77.30 104.15 89.49
CA ALA A 525 -77.99 103.22 88.59
C ALA A 525 -79.41 103.68 88.19
N ASN A 526 -79.99 104.63 88.93
CA ASN A 526 -81.29 105.28 88.65
C ASN A 526 -81.06 106.67 88.08
#